data_AF-A0A352CJ79-F1
#
_entry.id   AF-A0A352CJ79-F1
#
_cell.length_a   1.000
_cell.length_b   1.000
_cell.length_c   1.000
_cell.angle_alpha   90.00
_cell.angle_beta   90.00
_cell.angle_gamma   90.00
#
_symmetry.space_group_name_H-M   'P 1'
#
loop_
_entity.id
_entity.type
_entity.pdbx_description
1 polymer ?
#
loop_
_entity_poly.entity_id
_entity_poly.type
_entity_poly.pdbx_seq_one_letter_code
_entity_poly.pdbx_strand_id
1 'polypeptide(L)'
;MEYRAIGLMSGSSLDGLDMVYVTFHEQGGQWSFTLHASECVPYSPQWVERLRNATELSAKEYCLLHTDYGHWLGEQVNAFIDQHQLHFKIAVVGSHGHTTFHLPAQRMTGQLGDGAALAATTGLSVVTDLRALDVALGGQGAPIVPIGEKYLFQGIEYFLNIGGIANISYAGEPYVAFDICAANRVLNMIASLQGLAFDKGGA
;
A
#
# COMPACT_ATOMS: atom_id res chain seq x y z
N MET A 1 12.86 -17.96 -11.91
CA MET A 1 13.48 -17.51 -10.65
C MET A 1 12.44 -17.48 -9.54
N GLU A 2 12.86 -17.53 -8.27
CA GLU A 2 11.96 -17.42 -7.11
C GLU A 2 12.33 -16.19 -6.28
N TYR A 3 11.33 -15.39 -5.90
CA TYR A 3 11.51 -14.17 -5.10
C TYR A 3 10.56 -14.19 -3.92
N ARG A 4 11.08 -14.00 -2.71
CA ARG A 4 10.31 -13.97 -1.47
C ARG A 4 10.29 -12.55 -0.93
N ALA A 5 9.12 -11.94 -0.90
CA ALA A 5 8.98 -10.53 -0.58
C ALA A 5 7.95 -10.30 0.52
N ILE A 6 8.21 -9.29 1.34
CA ILE A 6 7.18 -8.66 2.18
C ILE A 6 6.72 -7.38 1.48
N GLY A 7 5.41 -7.23 1.29
CA GLY A 7 4.80 -6.00 0.76
C GLY A 7 4.13 -5.22 1.89
N LEU A 8 4.36 -3.90 1.93
CA LEU A 8 3.76 -2.97 2.90
C LEU A 8 2.92 -1.91 2.18
N MET A 9 1.70 -1.68 2.67
CA MET A 9 0.81 -0.63 2.17
C MET A 9 0.10 0.07 3.32
N SER A 10 0.21 1.41 3.36
CA SER A 10 -0.68 2.24 4.18
C SER A 10 -1.60 3.05 3.28
N GLY A 11 -2.89 2.71 3.31
CA GLY A 11 -3.93 3.47 2.64
C GLY A 11 -4.19 4.84 3.27
N SER A 12 -4.80 5.74 2.50
CA SER A 12 -5.24 7.04 2.98
C SER A 12 -6.44 6.99 3.93
N SER A 13 -7.07 5.81 4.09
CA SER A 13 -8.17 5.62 5.05
C SER A 13 -7.70 5.64 6.51
N LEU A 14 -6.39 5.50 6.77
CA LEU A 14 -5.81 5.46 8.11
C LEU A 14 -6.33 4.29 8.98
N ASP A 15 -6.84 3.22 8.35
CA ASP A 15 -7.33 2.04 9.06
C ASP A 15 -6.19 1.21 9.66
N GLY A 16 -5.06 1.12 8.95
CA GLY A 16 -3.91 0.35 9.39
C GLY A 16 -2.78 0.25 8.36
N LEU A 17 -1.79 -0.58 8.70
CA LEU A 17 -0.72 -1.03 7.83
C LEU A 17 -1.03 -2.44 7.35
N ASP A 18 -1.26 -2.58 6.04
CA ASP A 18 -1.38 -3.89 5.40
C ASP A 18 0.00 -4.45 5.11
N MET A 19 0.19 -5.73 5.45
CA MET A 19 1.41 -6.49 5.22
C MET A 19 1.08 -7.84 4.57
N VAL A 20 1.90 -8.25 3.61
CA VAL A 20 1.79 -9.56 2.97
C VAL A 20 3.15 -10.21 2.83
N TYR A 21 3.22 -11.53 2.99
CA TYR A 21 4.38 -12.34 2.59
C TYR A 21 4.02 -13.18 1.38
N VAL A 22 4.73 -12.95 0.28
CA VAL A 22 4.45 -13.53 -1.03
C VAL A 22 5.72 -14.15 -1.61
N THR A 23 5.57 -15.33 -2.20
CA THR A 23 6.58 -15.91 -3.10
C THR A 23 6.13 -15.69 -4.54
N PHE A 24 6.98 -15.04 -5.33
CA PHE A 24 6.82 -14.89 -6.77
C PHE A 24 7.69 -15.91 -7.51
N HIS A 25 7.10 -16.56 -8.52
CA HIS A 25 7.81 -17.44 -9.42
C HIS A 25 7.78 -16.86 -10.83
N GLU A 26 8.96 -16.71 -11.42
CA GLU A 26 9.13 -16.30 -12.81
C GLU A 26 9.64 -17.49 -13.62
N GLN A 27 9.01 -17.77 -14.76
CA GLN A 27 9.49 -18.77 -15.71
C GLN A 27 9.23 -18.31 -17.15
N GLY A 28 10.28 -17.92 -17.87
CA GLY A 28 10.18 -17.56 -19.28
C GLY A 28 9.33 -16.31 -19.53
N GLY A 29 9.37 -15.34 -18.61
CA GLY A 29 8.58 -14.10 -18.63
C GLY A 29 7.17 -14.24 -18.06
N GLN A 30 6.74 -15.45 -17.69
CA GLN A 30 5.47 -15.68 -17.01
C GLN A 30 5.67 -15.59 -15.50
N TRP A 31 4.80 -14.83 -14.84
CA TRP A 31 4.82 -14.64 -13.40
C TRP A 31 3.64 -15.36 -12.77
N SER A 32 3.90 -15.98 -11.62
CA SER A 32 2.88 -16.49 -10.71
C SER A 32 3.28 -16.16 -9.28
N PHE A 33 2.33 -16.25 -8.36
CA PHE A 33 2.58 -15.93 -6.96
C PHE A 33 1.85 -16.87 -6.02
N THR A 34 2.39 -17.03 -4.83
CA THR A 34 1.73 -17.68 -3.69
C THR A 34 1.72 -16.71 -2.52
N LEU A 35 0.51 -16.34 -2.06
CA LEU A 35 0.32 -15.59 -0.82
C LEU A 35 0.41 -16.56 0.36
N HIS A 36 1.36 -16.34 1.25
CA HIS A 36 1.59 -17.22 2.40
C HIS A 36 1.00 -16.67 3.70
N ALA A 37 1.08 -15.35 3.87
CA ALA A 37 0.54 -14.66 5.05
C ALA A 37 0.12 -13.25 4.67
N SER A 38 -0.90 -12.74 5.37
CA SER A 38 -1.39 -11.37 5.24
C SER A 38 -1.92 -10.89 6.59
N GLU A 39 -1.66 -9.64 6.92
CA GLU A 39 -2.11 -9.01 8.15
C GLU A 39 -2.42 -7.53 7.91
N CYS A 40 -3.36 -6.98 8.67
CA CYS A 40 -3.59 -5.55 8.77
C CYS A 40 -3.38 -5.13 10.23
N VAL A 41 -2.31 -4.36 10.48
CA VAL A 41 -2.02 -3.83 11.82
C VAL A 41 -2.75 -2.51 11.99
N PRO A 42 -3.75 -2.40 12.88
CA PRO A 42 -4.51 -1.18 13.04
C PRO A 42 -3.63 -0.06 13.60
N TYR A 43 -3.81 1.16 13.09
CA TYR A 43 -3.11 2.30 13.65
C TYR A 43 -3.61 2.64 15.05
N SER A 44 -2.66 2.97 15.94
CA SER A 44 -3.02 3.58 17.22
C SER A 44 -3.64 4.97 16.97
N PRO A 45 -4.49 5.48 17.89
CA PRO A 45 -5.04 6.83 17.76
C PRO A 45 -3.97 7.91 17.57
N GLN A 46 -2.80 7.70 18.16
CA GLN A 46 -1.64 8.60 18.02
C GLN A 46 -1.10 8.57 16.59
N TRP A 47 -0.95 7.40 15.97
CA TRP A 47 -0.51 7.29 14.58
C TRP A 47 -1.53 7.85 13.60
N VAL A 48 -2.82 7.59 13.83
CA VAL A 48 -3.90 8.19 13.03
C VAL A 48 -3.76 9.71 13.01
N GLU A 49 -3.58 10.33 14.18
CA GLU A 49 -3.45 11.79 14.29
C GLU A 49 -2.18 12.31 13.60
N ARG A 50 -1.03 11.67 13.86
CA ARG A 50 0.26 12.06 13.26
C ARG A 50 0.24 12.01 11.73
N LEU A 51 -0.30 10.92 11.17
CA LEU A 51 -0.35 10.73 9.71
C LEU A 51 -1.39 11.64 9.06
N ARG A 52 -2.55 11.84 9.69
CA ARG A 52 -3.61 12.74 9.21
C ARG A 52 -3.11 14.17 9.03
N ASN A 53 -2.35 14.67 10.00
CA ASN A 53 -1.88 16.06 10.01
C ASN A 53 -0.51 16.23 9.34
N ALA A 54 0.04 15.19 8.72
CA ALA A 54 1.40 15.21 8.19
C ALA A 54 1.65 16.36 7.20
N THR A 55 0.65 16.71 6.38
CA THR A 55 0.77 17.78 5.37
C THR A 55 0.80 19.19 5.96
N GLU A 56 0.45 19.34 7.24
CA GLU A 56 0.40 20.63 7.95
C GLU A 56 1.67 20.90 8.77
N LEU A 57 2.54 19.89 8.89
CA LEU A 57 3.77 19.97 9.66
C LEU A 57 4.81 20.90 9.02
N SER A 58 5.66 21.49 9.85
CA SER A 58 6.87 22.15 9.34
C SER A 58 7.79 21.15 8.65
N ALA A 59 8.67 21.62 7.76
CA ALA A 59 9.58 20.73 7.03
C ALA A 59 10.42 19.84 7.96
N LYS A 60 10.88 20.37 9.10
CA LYS A 60 11.63 19.60 10.10
C LYS A 60 10.77 18.50 10.73
N GLU A 61 9.55 18.83 11.16
CA GLU A 61 8.64 17.87 11.79
C GLU A 61 8.17 16.80 10.82
N TYR A 62 7.97 17.17 9.55
CA TYR A 62 7.67 16.22 8.48
C TYR A 62 8.82 15.20 8.29
N CYS A 63 10.07 15.66 8.24
CA CYS A 63 11.23 14.76 8.15
C CYS A 63 11.38 13.85 9.38
N LEU A 64 11.11 14.38 10.58
CA LEU A 64 11.08 13.57 11.81
C LEU A 64 9.98 12.51 11.73
N LEU A 65 8.77 12.87 11.32
CA LEU A 65 7.67 11.93 11.13
C LEU A 65 8.00 10.86 10.07
N HIS A 66 8.64 11.26 8.96
CA HIS A 66 9.08 10.34 7.91
C HIS A 66 10.04 9.27 8.44
N THR A 67 11.01 9.70 9.25
CA THR A 67 12.03 8.83 9.88
C THR A 67 11.39 7.92 10.92
N ASP A 68 10.60 8.48 11.84
CA ASP A 68 9.90 7.74 12.90
C ASP A 68 8.98 6.67 12.31
N TYR A 69 8.25 7.02 11.26
CA TYR A 69 7.36 6.09 10.59
C TYR A 69 8.13 4.98 9.87
N GLY A 70 9.30 5.27 9.28
CA GLY A 70 10.19 4.25 8.72
C GLY A 70 10.69 3.23 9.75
N HIS A 71 11.08 3.69 10.95
CA HIS A 71 11.41 2.79 12.06
C HIS A 71 10.21 1.96 12.51
N TRP A 72 9.06 2.59 12.69
CA TRP A 72 7.84 1.90 13.09
C TRP A 72 7.42 0.82 12.09
N LEU A 73 7.50 1.09 10.77
CA LEU A 73 7.29 0.10 9.72
C LEU A 73 8.26 -1.10 9.88
N GLY A 74 9.52 -0.84 10.20
CA GLY A 74 10.52 -1.88 10.41
C GLY A 74 10.24 -2.75 11.63
N GLU A 75 9.78 -2.14 12.72
CA GLU A 75 9.30 -2.87 13.90
C GLU A 75 8.11 -3.77 13.55
N GLN A 76 7.14 -3.28 12.75
CA GLN A 76 5.99 -4.08 12.31
C GLN A 76 6.43 -5.25 11.41
N VAL A 77 7.40 -5.04 10.51
CA VAL A 77 7.97 -6.11 9.68
C VAL A 77 8.63 -7.18 10.54
N ASN A 78 9.44 -6.80 11.53
CA ASN A 78 10.10 -7.76 12.41
C ASN A 78 9.06 -8.56 13.22
N ALA A 79 8.04 -7.89 13.78
CA ALA A 79 6.96 -8.58 14.49
C ALA A 79 6.22 -9.58 13.58
N PHE A 80 5.94 -9.19 12.32
CA PHE A 80 5.32 -10.07 11.34
C PHE A 80 6.20 -11.27 10.97
N ILE A 81 7.52 -11.07 10.84
CA ILE A 81 8.50 -12.14 10.61
C ILE A 81 8.51 -13.13 11.78
N ASP A 82 8.52 -12.63 13.01
CA ASP A 82 8.53 -13.46 14.23
C ASP A 82 7.24 -14.30 14.32
N GLN A 83 6.09 -13.64 14.15
CA GLN A 83 4.76 -14.27 14.21
C GLN A 83 4.61 -15.40 13.19
N HIS A 84 5.10 -15.20 11.97
CA HIS A 84 4.98 -16.17 10.89
C HIS A 84 6.22 -17.06 10.70
N GLN A 85 7.21 -16.97 11.60
CA GLN A 85 8.45 -17.75 11.58
C GLN A 85 9.18 -17.64 10.22
N LEU A 86 9.36 -16.41 9.73
CA LEU A 86 9.89 -16.10 8.40
C LEU A 86 11.38 -15.76 8.37
N HIS A 87 12.10 -15.93 9.48
CA HIS A 87 13.53 -15.62 9.59
C HIS A 87 14.33 -16.25 8.44
N PHE A 88 15.22 -15.45 7.84
CA PHE A 88 16.09 -15.84 6.72
C PHE A 88 15.37 -16.29 5.44
N LYS A 89 14.05 -16.08 5.33
CA LYS A 89 13.26 -16.42 4.13
C LYS A 89 12.99 -15.22 3.23
N ILE A 90 13.18 -13.99 3.72
CA ILE A 90 12.80 -12.76 3.01
C ILE A 90 13.99 -12.24 2.20
N ALA A 91 13.78 -12.03 0.90
CA ALA A 91 14.78 -11.44 0.03
C ALA A 91 14.67 -9.91 -0.04
N VAL A 92 13.45 -9.37 0.03
CA VAL A 92 13.20 -7.93 -0.11
C VAL A 92 11.91 -7.51 0.60
N VAL A 93 11.88 -6.27 1.09
CA VAL A 93 10.68 -5.58 1.55
C VAL A 93 10.33 -4.49 0.54
N GLY A 94 9.13 -4.55 -0.05
CA GLY A 94 8.59 -3.47 -0.87
C GLY A 94 7.62 -2.62 -0.04
N SER A 95 7.91 -1.34 0.13
CA SER A 95 7.07 -0.42 0.91
C SER A 95 6.55 0.71 0.04
N HIS A 96 5.22 0.84 -0.04
CA HIS A 96 4.60 2.02 -0.60
C HIS A 96 4.74 3.24 0.33
N GLY A 97 4.76 3.01 1.64
CA GLY A 97 4.67 4.07 2.65
C GLY A 97 3.25 4.65 2.77
N HIS A 98 3.16 5.85 3.35
CA HIS A 98 1.90 6.58 3.56
C HIS A 98 1.88 7.86 2.70
N THR A 99 0.95 7.97 1.75
CA THR A 99 0.88 9.15 0.87
C THR A 99 0.46 10.40 1.64
N THR A 100 1.28 11.44 1.57
CA THR A 100 0.99 12.78 2.10
C THR A 100 0.75 13.78 0.99
N PHE A 101 1.58 13.74 -0.06
CA PHE A 101 1.47 14.63 -1.20
C PHE A 101 1.38 13.84 -2.50
N HIS A 102 0.48 14.26 -3.39
CA HIS A 102 0.36 13.69 -4.72
C HIS A 102 -0.04 14.78 -5.72
N LEU A 103 0.98 15.36 -6.37
CA LEU A 103 0.86 16.50 -7.28
C LEU A 103 1.59 16.18 -8.60
N PRO A 104 1.15 15.16 -9.36
CA PRO A 104 1.85 14.72 -10.58
C PRO A 104 1.93 15.80 -11.67
N ALA A 105 0.93 16.70 -11.75
CA ALA A 105 0.99 17.86 -12.65
C ALA A 105 2.18 18.80 -12.36
N GLN A 106 2.67 18.79 -11.12
CA GLN A 106 3.87 19.54 -10.68
C GLN A 106 5.10 18.63 -10.58
N ARG A 107 5.02 17.39 -11.08
CA ARG A 107 6.06 16.35 -11.01
C ARG A 107 6.52 16.05 -9.59
N MET A 108 5.60 16.09 -8.62
CA MET A 108 5.91 15.87 -7.21
C MET A 108 4.96 14.84 -6.58
N THR A 109 5.54 13.94 -5.80
CA THR A 109 4.83 12.97 -4.95
C THR A 109 5.62 12.79 -3.66
N GLY A 110 4.93 12.57 -2.55
CA GLY A 110 5.55 12.39 -1.23
C GLY A 110 4.85 11.29 -0.46
N GLN A 111 5.63 10.28 -0.07
CA GLN A 111 5.20 9.18 0.77
C GLN A 111 6.05 9.19 2.06
N LEU A 112 5.42 9.13 3.22
CA LEU A 112 6.10 8.93 4.49
C LEU A 112 6.52 7.46 4.64
N GLY A 113 7.64 7.24 5.33
CA GLY A 113 8.20 5.92 5.59
C GLY A 113 9.61 5.83 5.04
N ASP A 114 10.58 6.29 5.82
CA ASP A 114 11.98 6.29 5.44
C ASP A 114 12.48 4.86 5.17
N GLY A 115 12.85 4.60 3.91
CA GLY A 115 13.37 3.32 3.47
C GLY A 115 14.70 2.94 4.13
N ALA A 116 15.55 3.91 4.46
CA ALA A 116 16.81 3.66 5.16
C ALA A 116 16.56 3.27 6.62
N ALA A 117 15.63 3.94 7.30
CA ALA A 117 15.22 3.58 8.66
C ALA A 117 14.58 2.18 8.69
N LEU A 118 13.72 1.85 7.72
CA LEU A 118 13.12 0.53 7.56
C LEU A 118 14.18 -0.55 7.32
N ALA A 119 15.14 -0.30 6.42
CA ALA A 119 16.23 -1.24 6.13
C ALA A 119 17.14 -1.46 7.34
N ALA A 120 17.50 -0.39 8.06
CA ALA A 120 18.33 -0.48 9.25
C ALA A 120 17.64 -1.25 10.39
N THR A 121 16.32 -1.07 10.53
CA THR A 121 15.53 -1.72 11.60
C THR A 121 15.32 -3.22 11.31
N THR A 122 15.14 -3.60 10.04
CA THR A 122 14.88 -4.99 9.64
C THR A 122 16.14 -5.78 9.30
N GLY A 123 17.23 -5.12 8.93
CA GLY A 123 18.41 -5.75 8.35
C GLY A 123 18.18 -6.33 6.95
N LEU A 124 17.09 -5.96 6.27
CA LEU A 124 16.69 -6.47 4.95
C LEU A 124 16.91 -5.44 3.85
N SER A 125 17.00 -5.92 2.61
CA SER A 125 16.91 -5.07 1.42
C SER A 125 15.52 -4.47 1.31
N VAL A 126 15.42 -3.16 1.08
CA VAL A 126 14.15 -2.43 1.01
C VAL A 126 14.04 -1.68 -0.32
N VAL A 127 12.85 -1.71 -0.92
CA VAL A 127 12.46 -0.91 -2.08
C VAL A 127 11.31 0.01 -1.67
N THR A 128 11.49 1.33 -1.81
CA THR A 128 10.51 2.37 -1.51
C THR A 128 10.28 3.29 -2.72
N ASP A 129 9.52 4.37 -2.54
CA ASP A 129 9.33 5.45 -3.54
C ASP A 129 8.78 4.97 -4.89
N LEU A 130 7.86 4.00 -4.84
CA LEU A 130 7.28 3.32 -6.00
C LEU A 130 6.60 4.28 -7.00
N ARG A 131 6.22 5.49 -6.58
CA ARG A 131 5.58 6.52 -7.42
C ARG A 131 6.56 7.50 -8.03
N ALA A 132 7.69 7.76 -7.36
CA ALA A 132 8.53 8.91 -7.63
C ALA A 132 9.14 8.87 -9.03
N LEU A 133 9.61 7.69 -9.46
CA LEU A 133 10.22 7.51 -10.77
C LEU A 133 9.22 7.75 -11.92
N ASP A 134 7.99 7.23 -11.81
CA ASP A 134 6.95 7.43 -12.83
C ASP A 134 6.58 8.92 -12.96
N VAL A 135 6.38 9.60 -11.82
CA VAL A 135 6.10 11.04 -11.79
C VAL A 135 7.25 11.86 -12.39
N ALA A 136 8.49 11.49 -12.10
CA ALA A 136 9.68 12.15 -12.66
C ALA A 136 9.77 12.00 -14.19
N LEU A 137 9.31 10.86 -14.73
CA LEU A 137 9.22 10.60 -16.17
C LEU A 137 7.99 11.22 -16.85
N GLY A 138 7.16 11.96 -16.09
CA GLY A 138 5.96 12.63 -16.60
C GLY A 138 4.67 11.80 -16.53
N GLY A 139 4.73 10.63 -15.88
CA GLY A 139 3.57 9.81 -15.55
C GLY A 139 2.76 10.38 -14.38
N GLN A 140 1.69 9.68 -14.00
CA GLN A 140 0.81 10.09 -12.89
C GLN A 140 1.29 9.58 -11.53
N GLY A 141 2.19 8.60 -11.48
CA GLY A 141 2.58 7.88 -10.27
C GLY A 141 1.48 6.99 -9.71
N ALA A 142 0.38 6.81 -10.44
CA ALA A 142 -0.83 6.11 -10.00
C ALA A 142 -1.72 5.75 -11.21
N PRO A 143 -2.51 4.67 -11.13
CA PRO A 143 -2.39 3.56 -10.19
C PRO A 143 -1.14 2.70 -10.49
N ILE A 144 -0.48 2.16 -9.45
CA ILE A 144 0.66 1.24 -9.63
C ILE A 144 0.18 -0.20 -9.90
N VAL A 145 -1.05 -0.51 -9.46
CA VAL A 145 -1.69 -1.83 -9.53
C VAL A 145 -1.71 -2.49 -10.92
N PRO A 146 -1.88 -1.77 -12.06
CA PRO A 146 -2.01 -2.41 -13.37
C PRO A 146 -0.85 -3.31 -13.78
N ILE A 147 0.38 -3.05 -13.29
CA ILE A 147 1.52 -3.93 -13.57
C ILE A 147 1.34 -5.29 -12.89
N GLY A 148 0.80 -5.30 -11.66
CA GLY A 148 0.46 -6.52 -10.95
C GLY A 148 -0.67 -7.27 -11.63
N GLU A 149 -1.75 -6.58 -12.02
CA GLU A 149 -2.87 -7.15 -12.79
C GLU A 149 -2.38 -7.86 -14.05
N LYS A 150 -1.55 -7.17 -14.85
CA LYS A 150 -1.01 -7.68 -16.11
C LYS A 150 -0.18 -8.95 -15.94
N TYR A 151 0.71 -8.98 -14.95
CA TYR A 151 1.67 -10.08 -14.80
C TYR A 151 1.14 -11.23 -13.94
N LEU A 152 0.34 -10.94 -12.92
CA LEU A 152 -0.05 -11.90 -11.88
C LEU A 152 -1.46 -12.49 -12.07
N PHE A 153 -2.33 -11.82 -12.83
CA PHE A 153 -3.73 -12.21 -13.00
C PHE A 153 -4.08 -12.48 -14.47
N GLN A 154 -3.24 -13.26 -15.15
CA GLN A 154 -3.46 -13.64 -16.55
C GLN A 154 -4.83 -14.33 -16.73
N GLY A 155 -5.56 -13.93 -17.77
CA GLY A 155 -6.90 -14.45 -18.07
C GLY A 155 -8.03 -13.80 -17.28
N ILE A 156 -7.73 -12.88 -16.36
CA ILE A 156 -8.72 -12.01 -15.72
C ILE A 156 -8.75 -10.68 -16.47
N GLU A 157 -9.90 -10.35 -17.04
CA GLU A 157 -10.05 -9.12 -17.84
C GLU A 157 -10.71 -7.99 -17.07
N TYR A 158 -11.44 -8.27 -15.98
CA TYR A 158 -12.18 -7.25 -15.23
C TYR A 158 -11.82 -7.27 -13.75
N PHE A 159 -11.49 -6.10 -13.21
CA PHE A 159 -11.23 -5.92 -11.77
C PHE A 159 -12.19 -4.87 -11.22
N LEU A 160 -13.02 -5.28 -10.27
CA LEU A 160 -13.96 -4.39 -9.57
C LEU A 160 -13.45 -4.17 -8.14
N ASN A 161 -13.15 -2.93 -7.81
CA ASN A 161 -12.83 -2.52 -6.44
C ASN A 161 -14.03 -1.76 -5.85
N ILE A 162 -14.49 -2.19 -4.68
CA ILE A 162 -15.60 -1.57 -3.95
C ILE A 162 -15.05 -0.91 -2.69
N GLY A 163 -14.40 0.24 -2.87
CA GLY A 163 -13.94 1.08 -1.77
C GLY A 163 -15.00 2.09 -1.31
N GLY A 164 -14.56 3.30 -0.96
CA GLY A 164 -15.50 4.42 -0.75
C GLY A 164 -16.27 4.78 -2.02
N ILE A 165 -15.58 4.70 -3.16
CA ILE A 165 -16.12 4.76 -4.53
C ILE A 165 -15.85 3.40 -5.17
N ALA A 166 -16.81 2.87 -5.92
CA ALA A 166 -16.60 1.69 -6.74
C ALA A 166 -15.94 2.08 -8.07
N ASN A 167 -14.89 1.35 -8.46
CA ASN A 167 -14.25 1.52 -9.75
C ASN A 167 -14.00 0.17 -10.41
N ILE A 168 -13.96 0.19 -11.75
CA ILE A 168 -13.70 -0.99 -12.56
C ILE A 168 -12.56 -0.70 -13.52
N SER A 169 -11.67 -1.68 -13.68
CA SER A 169 -10.72 -1.74 -14.78
C SER A 169 -11.03 -2.93 -15.69
N TYR A 170 -10.85 -2.70 -16.99
CA TYR A 170 -10.84 -3.71 -18.04
C TYR A 170 -9.42 -3.80 -18.60
N ALA A 171 -8.77 -4.94 -18.37
CA ALA A 171 -7.40 -5.23 -18.77
C ALA A 171 -7.28 -5.79 -20.20
N GLY A 172 -8.18 -5.40 -21.10
CA GLY A 172 -8.07 -5.67 -22.53
C GLY A 172 -7.30 -4.57 -23.29
N GLU A 173 -7.46 -4.55 -24.61
CA GLU A 173 -6.86 -3.56 -25.50
C GLU A 173 -7.96 -2.67 -26.12
N PRO A 174 -8.09 -1.38 -25.75
CA PRO A 174 -7.25 -0.65 -24.79
C PRO A 174 -7.57 -1.00 -23.33
N TYR A 175 -6.59 -0.80 -22.43
CA TYR A 175 -6.83 -0.85 -20.99
C TYR A 175 -7.71 0.34 -20.60
N VAL A 176 -8.85 0.08 -19.98
CA VAL A 176 -9.81 1.11 -19.58
C VAL A 176 -10.08 1.01 -18.08
N ALA A 177 -10.01 2.11 -17.34
CA ALA A 177 -10.39 2.15 -15.94
C ALA A 177 -11.19 3.44 -15.63
N PHE A 178 -12.26 3.32 -14.84
CA PHE A 178 -13.10 4.45 -14.44
C PHE A 178 -13.88 4.18 -13.14
N ASP A 179 -14.27 5.26 -12.47
CA ASP A 179 -15.18 5.22 -11.32
C ASP A 179 -16.63 4.99 -11.80
N ILE A 180 -17.34 4.07 -11.13
CA ILE A 180 -18.74 3.72 -11.45
C ILE A 180 -19.70 4.58 -10.63
N CYS A 181 -19.58 4.51 -9.30
CA CYS A 181 -20.51 5.16 -8.38
C CYS A 181 -19.94 5.23 -6.95
N ALA A 182 -20.61 6.00 -6.08
CA ALA A 182 -20.32 5.92 -4.66
C ALA A 182 -20.71 4.55 -4.09
N ALA A 183 -19.86 4.01 -3.21
CA ALA A 183 -20.05 2.71 -2.59
C ALA A 183 -20.00 2.84 -1.06
N ASN A 184 -18.97 2.30 -0.40
CA ASN A 184 -18.92 2.24 1.07
C ASN A 184 -18.88 3.63 1.71
N ARG A 185 -18.51 4.71 1.01
CA ARG A 185 -18.53 6.06 1.59
C ARG A 185 -19.94 6.48 2.03
N VAL A 186 -20.95 6.18 1.22
CA VAL A 186 -22.36 6.53 1.54
C VAL A 186 -22.89 5.57 2.61
N LEU A 187 -22.58 4.28 2.48
CA LEU A 187 -23.02 3.26 3.44
C LEU A 187 -22.42 3.51 4.84
N ASN A 188 -21.13 3.81 4.93
CA ASN A 188 -20.44 4.12 6.18
C ASN A 188 -20.97 5.42 6.81
N MET A 189 -21.32 6.43 5.99
CA MET A 189 -21.97 7.63 6.50
C MET A 189 -23.31 7.31 7.18
N ILE A 190 -24.13 6.44 6.57
CA ILE A 190 -25.40 6.01 7.15
C ILE A 190 -25.16 5.17 8.41
N ALA A 191 -24.22 4.23 8.38
CA ALA A 191 -23.85 3.40 9.53
C ALA A 191 -23.37 4.24 10.72
N SER A 192 -22.66 5.34 10.46
CA SER A 192 -22.16 6.23 11.51
C SER A 192 -23.27 6.95 12.27
N LEU A 193 -24.46 7.11 11.69
CA LEU A 193 -25.65 7.61 12.41
C LEU A 193 -26.11 6.64 13.50
N GLN A 194 -25.72 5.36 13.42
CA GLN A 194 -25.94 4.32 14.43
C GLN A 194 -24.70 4.07 15.30
N GLY A 195 -23.67 4.92 15.21
CA GLY A 195 -22.40 4.75 15.92
C GLY A 195 -21.53 3.61 15.41
N LEU A 196 -21.80 3.08 14.21
CA LEU A 196 -21.02 2.02 13.57
C LEU A 196 -20.07 2.60 12.51
N ALA A 197 -18.88 2.01 12.37
CA ALA A 197 -17.91 2.45 11.35
C ALA A 197 -18.35 2.08 9.92
N PHE A 198 -19.03 0.94 9.76
CA PHE A 198 -19.61 0.45 8.51
C PHE A 198 -20.71 -0.59 8.81
N ASP A 199 -21.49 -0.94 7.79
CA ASP A 199 -22.48 -2.03 7.86
C ASP A 199 -21.79 -3.39 7.72
N LYS A 200 -21.58 -4.05 8.86
CA LYS A 200 -20.87 -5.33 8.91
C LYS A 200 -21.76 -6.46 8.40
N GLY A 201 -21.45 -6.94 7.20
CA GLY A 201 -22.14 -8.06 6.57
C GLY A 201 -23.32 -7.66 5.68
N GLY A 202 -23.59 -6.35 5.54
CA GLY A 202 -24.70 -5.87 4.71
C GLY A 202 -26.07 -6.10 5.36
N ALA A 203 -26.18 -5.93 6.68
CA ALA A 203 -27.27 -6.40 7.52
C ALA A 203 -28.31 -5.34 7.90
#